data_AF-A0A1B6E8G6-F1
#
_entry.id   AF-A0A1B6E8G6-F1
#
_cell.length_a   1.000
_cell.length_b   1.000
_cell.length_c   1.000
_cell.angle_alpha   90.00
_cell.angle_beta   90.00
_cell.angle_gamma   90.00
#
_symmetry.space_group_name_H-M   'P 1'
#
loop_
_entity.id
_entity.type
_entity.pdbx_description
1 polymer ?
#
loop_
_entity_poly.entity_id
_entity_poly.type
_entity_poly.pdbx_seq_one_letter_code
_entity_poly.pdbx_strand_id
1 'polypeptide(L)'
;VKLPTTDHCTYLPNGFHSQPTDENCRDYLLCHNGQTIANLQCAIGEHFNGKKCAPASNINQCISYCAHKSDGFHLDVRKQCKGYVKCENRVVKEQHLCPKNMVFNGYECVARQLFKCPANQVSTVCSKLKNGYHHNYLSNCREYFYCFENE
;
A
#
# COMPACT_ATOMS: atom_id res chain seq x y z
N VAL A 1 -15.83 -19.32 23.98
CA VAL A 1 -15.12 -18.05 24.30
C VAL A 1 -15.07 -17.22 23.03
N LYS A 2 -15.84 -16.13 22.94
CA LYS A 2 -15.65 -15.14 21.85
C LYS A 2 -14.34 -14.42 22.17
N LEU A 3 -13.35 -14.51 21.29
CA LEU A 3 -12.15 -13.67 21.36
C LEU A 3 -12.60 -12.20 21.40
N PRO A 4 -11.97 -11.32 22.21
CA PRO A 4 -12.28 -9.90 22.16
C PRO A 4 -11.93 -9.43 20.75
N THR A 5 -12.89 -8.87 20.03
CA THR A 5 -12.60 -8.14 18.79
C THR A 5 -11.81 -6.91 19.18
N THR A 6 -10.49 -6.96 19.06
CA THR A 6 -9.61 -5.83 19.29
C THR A 6 -10.03 -4.68 18.38
N ASP A 7 -10.25 -3.50 18.96
CA ASP A 7 -10.60 -2.29 18.22
C ASP A 7 -9.48 -1.99 17.21
N HIS A 8 -9.85 -1.68 15.97
CA HIS A 8 -8.88 -1.39 14.91
C HIS A 8 -8.01 -0.16 15.22
N CYS A 9 -8.48 0.74 16.08
CA CYS A 9 -7.74 1.90 16.55
C CYS A 9 -6.70 1.61 17.63
N THR A 10 -6.64 0.40 18.21
CA THR A 10 -5.77 0.09 19.38
C THR A 10 -4.31 0.52 19.16
N TYR A 11 -3.82 0.43 17.92
CA TYR A 11 -2.44 0.77 17.55
C TYR A 11 -2.35 1.93 16.54
N LEU A 12 -3.43 2.68 16.36
CA LEU A 12 -3.48 3.82 15.43
C LEU A 12 -3.43 5.14 16.20
N PRO A 13 -2.75 6.16 15.66
CA PRO A 13 -2.78 7.50 16.24
C PRO A 13 -4.16 8.14 16.10
N ASN A 14 -4.41 9.21 16.85
CA ASN A 14 -5.64 10.00 16.71
C ASN A 14 -5.78 10.54 15.29
N GLY A 15 -6.98 10.45 14.72
CA GLY A 15 -7.27 10.93 13.36
C GLY A 15 -8.04 9.93 12.50
N PHE A 16 -8.08 10.19 11.19
CA PHE A 16 -8.81 9.35 10.24
C PHE A 16 -7.92 8.28 9.63
N HIS A 17 -8.42 7.05 9.51
CA HIS A 17 -7.70 5.93 8.92
C HIS A 17 -8.61 5.10 8.03
N SER A 18 -8.08 4.50 6.97
CA SER A 18 -8.81 3.51 6.16
C SER A 18 -9.22 2.32 7.01
N GLN A 19 -10.41 1.79 6.75
CA GLN A 19 -10.83 0.54 7.35
C GLN A 19 -10.06 -0.64 6.69
N PRO A 20 -9.34 -1.47 7.46
CA PRO A 20 -8.42 -2.46 6.90
C PRO A 20 -9.05 -3.59 6.09
N THR A 21 -10.36 -3.77 6.21
CA THR A 21 -11.13 -4.84 5.55
C THR A 21 -11.87 -4.36 4.31
N ASP A 22 -11.80 -3.06 4.00
CA ASP A 22 -12.49 -2.51 2.84
C ASP A 22 -11.58 -2.50 1.61
N GLU A 23 -11.88 -3.40 0.68
CA GLU A 23 -11.21 -3.52 -0.62
C GLU A 23 -11.46 -2.32 -1.54
N ASN A 24 -12.40 -1.44 -1.20
CA ASN A 24 -12.75 -0.26 -2.00
C ASN A 24 -12.29 1.07 -1.37
N CYS A 25 -11.67 1.05 -0.19
CA CYS A 25 -11.27 2.26 0.56
C CYS A 25 -12.37 3.35 0.65
N ARG A 26 -13.64 2.96 0.68
CA ARG A 26 -14.77 3.84 0.97
C ARG A 26 -14.98 3.97 2.48
N ASP A 27 -14.75 2.91 3.23
CA ASP A 27 -14.93 2.84 4.66
C ASP A 27 -13.65 3.32 5.37
N TYR A 28 -13.84 4.21 6.33
CA TYR A 28 -12.76 4.80 7.12
C TYR A 28 -13.27 5.07 8.53
N LEU A 29 -12.34 5.20 9.46
CA LEU A 29 -12.62 5.30 10.88
C LEU A 29 -11.97 6.54 11.47
N LEU A 30 -12.60 7.12 12.49
CA LEU A 30 -12.04 8.17 13.31
C LEU A 30 -11.52 7.55 14.60
N CYS A 31 -10.21 7.56 14.81
CA CYS A 31 -9.57 7.11 16.04
C CYS A 31 -9.37 8.24 17.03
N HIS A 32 -9.58 7.95 18.31
CA HIS A 32 -9.14 8.79 19.42
C HIS A 32 -8.75 7.92 20.61
N ASN A 33 -7.54 8.12 21.13
CA ASN A 33 -6.95 7.42 22.28
C ASN A 33 -7.09 5.89 22.19
N GLY A 34 -6.79 5.33 21.01
CA GLY A 34 -6.83 3.89 20.76
C GLY A 34 -8.23 3.30 20.52
N GLN A 35 -9.27 4.13 20.42
CA GLN A 35 -10.66 3.69 20.24
C GLN A 35 -11.27 4.24 18.95
N THR A 36 -12.13 3.44 18.32
CA THR A 36 -12.95 3.88 17.20
C THR A 36 -14.08 4.77 17.70
N ILE A 37 -14.03 6.06 17.35
CA ILE A 37 -15.05 7.04 17.71
C ILE A 37 -16.18 7.06 16.69
N ALA A 38 -15.87 6.80 15.42
CA ALA A 38 -16.86 6.71 14.35
C ALA A 38 -16.38 5.78 13.23
N ASN A 39 -17.33 5.06 12.64
CA ASN A 39 -17.18 4.41 11.33
C ASN A 39 -17.87 5.31 10.30
N LEU A 40 -17.17 5.61 9.22
CA LEU A 40 -17.58 6.58 8.21
C LEU A 40 -17.40 5.95 6.84
N GLN A 41 -18.15 6.46 5.86
CA GLN A 41 -18.13 5.93 4.51
C GLN A 41 -18.20 7.07 3.50
N CYS A 42 -17.32 7.04 2.50
CA CYS A 42 -17.34 7.98 1.38
C CYS A 42 -18.55 7.75 0.47
N ALA A 43 -18.97 8.79 -0.26
CA ALA A 43 -20.05 8.67 -1.23
C ALA A 43 -19.71 7.65 -2.35
N ILE A 44 -20.73 7.22 -3.08
CA ILE A 44 -20.51 6.35 -4.24
C ILE A 44 -19.62 7.09 -5.26
N GLY A 45 -18.55 6.44 -5.73
CA GLY A 45 -17.58 7.03 -6.66
C GLY A 45 -16.43 7.79 -5.99
N GLU A 46 -16.38 7.85 -4.65
CA GLU A 46 -15.29 8.46 -3.89
C GLU A 46 -14.59 7.44 -3.00
N HIS A 47 -13.26 7.58 -2.85
CA HIS A 47 -12.45 6.81 -1.91
C HIS A 47 -11.83 7.75 -0.87
N PHE A 48 -11.68 7.29 0.37
CA PHE A 48 -10.92 7.98 1.40
C PHE A 48 -9.44 7.92 1.06
N ASN A 49 -8.78 9.07 0.96
CA ASN A 49 -7.36 9.14 0.55
C ASN A 49 -6.38 9.35 1.72
N GLY A 50 -6.81 9.07 2.95
CA GLY A 50 -6.03 9.31 4.17
C GLY A 50 -6.31 10.67 4.80
N LYS A 51 -6.99 11.58 4.09
CA LYS A 51 -7.37 12.90 4.60
C LYS A 51 -8.83 13.24 4.38
N LYS A 52 -9.38 12.89 3.22
CA LYS A 52 -10.77 13.16 2.83
C LYS A 52 -11.27 12.16 1.79
N CYS A 53 -12.57 12.13 1.57
CA CYS A 53 -13.14 11.51 0.39
C CYS A 53 -12.73 12.30 -0.86
N ALA A 54 -12.30 11.57 -1.90
CA ALA A 54 -11.91 12.12 -3.18
C ALA A 54 -12.38 11.20 -4.32
N PRO A 55 -12.63 11.72 -5.53
CA PRO A 55 -13.07 10.91 -6.66
C PRO A 55 -12.13 9.72 -6.94
N ALA A 56 -12.71 8.54 -7.14
CA ALA A 56 -11.99 7.29 -7.40
C ALA A 56 -11.26 7.27 -8.77
N SER A 57 -11.59 8.21 -9.66
CA SER A 57 -11.14 8.30 -11.07
C SER A 57 -9.65 8.63 -11.26
N ASN A 58 -8.87 8.79 -10.19
CA ASN A 58 -7.42 9.05 -10.26
C ASN A 58 -6.58 7.77 -10.03
N ILE A 59 -6.73 6.69 -10.83
CA ILE A 59 -5.83 5.49 -10.81
C ILE A 59 -5.57 4.89 -9.40
N ASN A 60 -6.40 5.25 -8.41
CA ASN A 60 -6.23 4.95 -6.99
C ASN A 60 -7.24 3.87 -6.62
N GLN A 61 -7.18 2.73 -7.30
CA GLN A 61 -7.85 1.55 -6.82
C GLN A 61 -7.11 1.10 -5.55
N CYS A 62 -7.83 1.03 -4.44
CA CYS A 62 -7.33 0.58 -3.14
C CYS A 62 -7.09 -0.93 -3.16
N ILE A 63 -6.14 -1.35 -3.98
CA ILE A 63 -5.89 -2.75 -4.26
C ILE A 63 -4.49 -3.06 -3.79
N SER A 64 -4.34 -4.12 -2.99
CA SER A 64 -3.04 -4.61 -2.56
C SER A 64 -2.14 -4.86 -3.77
N TYR A 65 -0.83 -4.62 -3.64
CA TYR A 65 0.15 -5.04 -4.64
C TYR A 65 -0.04 -6.51 -5.10
N CYS A 66 -0.47 -7.35 -4.17
CA CYS A 66 -0.62 -8.79 -4.33
C CYS A 66 -1.98 -9.22 -4.90
N ALA A 67 -2.91 -8.30 -5.15
CA ALA A 67 -4.30 -8.66 -5.49
C ALA A 67 -4.45 -9.56 -6.74
N HIS A 68 -3.54 -9.40 -7.69
CA HIS A 68 -3.49 -10.17 -8.94
C HIS A 68 -2.20 -11.00 -9.06
N LYS A 69 -1.55 -11.30 -7.94
CA LYS A 69 -0.32 -12.09 -7.89
C LYS A 69 -0.58 -13.43 -7.22
N SER A 70 0.14 -14.45 -7.67
CA SER A 70 0.19 -15.74 -6.97
C SER A 70 0.91 -15.58 -5.63
N ASP A 71 0.68 -16.51 -4.72
CA ASP A 71 1.45 -16.60 -3.49
C ASP A 71 2.95 -16.81 -3.80
N GLY A 72 3.83 -16.22 -2.99
CA GLY A 72 5.27 -16.28 -3.18
C GLY A 72 5.96 -14.90 -3.18
N PHE A 73 7.23 -14.88 -3.58
CA PHE A 73 8.03 -13.66 -3.61
C PHE A 73 7.94 -12.94 -4.95
N HIS A 74 7.77 -11.63 -4.89
CA HIS A 74 7.63 -10.77 -6.05
C HIS A 74 8.56 -9.57 -5.94
N LEU A 75 9.24 -9.25 -7.03
CA LEU A 75 10.09 -8.06 -7.15
C LEU A 75 9.31 -6.76 -6.89
N ASP A 76 9.95 -5.77 -6.26
CA ASP A 76 9.43 -4.41 -6.10
C ASP A 76 10.16 -3.44 -7.06
N VAL A 77 9.59 -3.28 -8.26
CA VAL A 77 10.16 -2.43 -9.34
C VAL A 77 10.36 -0.97 -8.95
N ARG A 78 9.52 -0.43 -8.06
CA ARG A 78 9.65 0.96 -7.58
C ARG A 78 10.93 1.19 -6.81
N LYS A 79 11.41 0.15 -6.11
CA LYS A 79 12.71 0.16 -5.41
C LYS A 79 13.85 -0.26 -6.33
N GLN A 80 13.67 -0.14 -7.65
CA GLN A 80 14.67 -0.57 -8.65
C GLN A 80 15.12 -2.02 -8.44
N CYS A 81 14.16 -2.91 -8.12
CA CYS A 81 14.39 -4.32 -7.78
C CYS A 81 15.31 -4.56 -6.56
N LYS A 82 15.66 -3.51 -5.79
CA LYS A 82 16.35 -3.66 -4.50
C LYS A 82 15.43 -4.24 -3.43
N GLY A 83 14.13 -3.98 -3.54
CA GLY A 83 13.11 -4.57 -2.68
C GLY A 83 12.39 -5.73 -3.35
N TYR A 84 11.82 -6.59 -2.51
CA TYR A 84 10.90 -7.65 -2.91
C TYR A 84 9.90 -7.88 -1.79
N VAL A 85 8.76 -8.50 -2.12
CA VAL A 85 7.64 -8.67 -1.19
C VAL A 85 7.10 -10.08 -1.26
N LYS A 86 6.63 -10.60 -0.13
CA LYS A 86 5.95 -11.88 -0.05
C LYS A 86 4.45 -11.66 -0.13
N CYS A 87 3.83 -12.21 -1.16
CA CYS A 87 2.38 -12.27 -1.33
C CYS A 87 1.86 -13.58 -0.75
N GLU A 88 0.76 -13.51 -0.01
CA GLU A 88 0.02 -14.69 0.46
C GLU A 88 -1.46 -14.31 0.60
N ASN A 89 -2.36 -15.12 0.04
CA ASN A 89 -3.80 -14.83 0.01
C ASN A 89 -4.09 -13.42 -0.54
N ARG A 90 -3.40 -13.04 -1.63
CA ARG A 90 -3.57 -11.76 -2.34
C ARG A 90 -3.22 -10.50 -1.54
N VAL A 91 -2.59 -10.63 -0.37
CA VAL A 91 -2.09 -9.50 0.44
C VAL A 91 -0.58 -9.53 0.60
N VAL A 92 0.03 -8.36 0.80
CA VAL A 92 1.44 -8.24 1.17
C VAL A 92 1.60 -8.68 2.62
N LYS A 93 2.41 -9.72 2.85
CA LYS A 93 2.74 -10.23 4.19
C LYS A 93 4.05 -9.68 4.73
N GLU A 94 5.05 -9.64 3.87
CA GLU A 94 6.41 -9.26 4.24
C GLU A 94 7.01 -8.38 3.14
N GLN A 95 7.83 -7.41 3.54
CA GLN A 95 8.63 -6.59 2.65
C GLN A 95 10.09 -6.76 3.02
N HIS A 96 10.93 -7.01 2.02
CA HIS A 96 12.34 -7.30 2.18
C HIS A 96 13.20 -6.38 1.33
N LEU A 97 14.47 -6.26 1.71
CA LEU A 97 15.50 -5.56 0.95
C LEU A 97 16.67 -6.50 0.69
N CYS A 98 17.15 -6.51 -0.54
CA CYS A 98 18.39 -7.18 -0.85
C CYS A 98 19.58 -6.46 -0.19
N PRO A 99 20.66 -7.21 0.14
CA PRO A 99 21.91 -6.64 0.64
C PRO A 99 22.50 -5.56 -0.29
N LYS A 100 23.49 -4.83 0.24
CA LYS A 100 24.16 -3.74 -0.51
C LYS A 100 24.66 -4.25 -1.87
N ASN A 101 24.42 -3.46 -2.93
CA ASN A 101 24.80 -3.74 -4.32
C ASN A 101 24.14 -4.97 -4.96
N MET A 102 23.09 -5.53 -4.34
CA MET A 102 22.31 -6.64 -4.89
C MET A 102 20.89 -6.21 -5.28
N VAL A 103 20.26 -7.01 -6.15
CA VAL A 103 18.88 -6.85 -6.62
C VAL A 103 18.20 -8.21 -6.64
N PHE A 104 16.89 -8.24 -6.41
CA PHE A 104 16.10 -9.47 -6.47
C PHE A 104 15.79 -9.83 -7.93
N ASN A 105 16.19 -11.03 -8.35
CA ASN A 105 15.96 -11.52 -9.72
C ASN A 105 14.60 -12.23 -9.91
N GLY A 106 13.78 -12.30 -8.86
CA GLY A 106 12.53 -13.08 -8.83
C GLY A 106 12.61 -14.33 -7.96
N TYR A 107 13.82 -14.79 -7.63
CA TYR A 107 14.07 -15.97 -6.81
C TYR A 107 14.99 -15.67 -5.63
N GLU A 108 16.05 -14.91 -5.86
CA GLU A 108 17.07 -14.58 -4.87
C GLU A 108 17.68 -13.20 -5.11
N CYS A 109 18.44 -12.72 -4.14
CA CYS A 109 19.26 -11.52 -4.30
C CYS A 109 20.54 -11.87 -5.06
N VAL A 110 20.76 -11.24 -6.21
CA VAL A 110 21.96 -11.40 -7.03
C VAL A 110 22.68 -10.07 -7.20
N ALA A 111 23.96 -10.10 -7.58
CA ALA A 111 24.71 -8.88 -7.86
C ALA A 111 24.02 -8.05 -8.97
N ARG A 112 23.94 -6.73 -8.80
CA ARG A 112 23.24 -5.83 -9.74
C ARG A 112 23.70 -5.94 -11.20
N GLN A 113 24.94 -6.34 -11.44
CA GLN A 113 25.50 -6.58 -12.77
C GLN A 113 24.95 -7.84 -13.46
N LEU A 114 24.40 -8.79 -12.70
CA LEU A 114 23.90 -10.07 -13.22
C LEU A 114 22.41 -10.03 -13.57
N PHE A 115 21.68 -9.04 -13.07
CA PHE A 115 20.25 -8.90 -13.33
C PHE A 115 19.89 -7.44 -13.60
N LYS A 116 19.37 -7.19 -14.80
CA LYS A 116 18.88 -5.88 -15.19
C LYS A 116 17.42 -5.75 -14.77
N CYS A 117 17.15 -4.87 -13.79
CA CYS A 117 15.79 -4.58 -13.36
C CYS A 117 14.96 -4.09 -14.56
N PRO A 118 13.72 -4.61 -14.76
CA PRO A 118 12.87 -4.21 -15.89
C PRO A 118 12.63 -2.70 -15.93
N ALA A 119 13.24 -2.00 -16.88
CA ALA A 119 13.26 -0.53 -16.97
C ALA A 119 11.88 0.09 -17.21
N ASN A 120 10.96 -0.64 -17.86
CA ASN A 120 9.62 -0.16 -18.20
C ASN A 120 8.71 0.08 -16.98
N GLN A 121 9.19 -0.23 -15.76
CA GLN A 121 8.46 -0.01 -14.52
C GLN A 121 9.26 0.76 -13.47
N VAL A 122 10.42 1.30 -13.82
CA VAL A 122 11.18 2.21 -12.96
C VAL A 122 10.65 3.63 -13.19
N SER A 123 9.42 3.85 -12.75
CA SER A 123 8.87 5.20 -12.62
C SER A 123 8.69 5.44 -11.12
N THR A 124 9.07 6.63 -10.63
CA THR A 124 8.77 6.98 -9.23
C THR A 124 7.25 6.82 -9.04
N VAL A 125 6.80 6.44 -7.85
CA VAL A 125 5.36 6.19 -7.64
C VAL A 125 4.52 7.39 -8.09
N CYS A 126 5.05 8.61 -7.94
CA CYS A 126 4.42 9.86 -8.34
C CYS A 126 4.47 10.20 -9.84
N SER A 127 5.43 9.67 -10.61
CA SER A 127 5.58 10.00 -12.05
C SER A 127 4.37 9.68 -12.95
N LYS A 128 3.43 8.85 -12.49
CA LYS A 128 2.17 8.54 -13.21
C LYS A 128 0.93 9.01 -12.46
N LEU A 129 1.11 9.73 -11.36
CA LEU A 129 0.05 10.19 -10.48
C LEU A 129 -0.03 11.72 -10.57
N LYS A 130 -1.23 12.26 -10.32
CA LYS A 130 -1.43 13.70 -10.17
C LYS A 130 -0.95 14.15 -8.78
N ASN A 131 -0.77 15.45 -8.60
CA ASN A 131 -0.51 15.98 -7.26
C ASN A 131 -1.66 15.65 -6.30
N GLY A 132 -1.33 15.17 -5.10
CA GLY A 132 -2.31 14.80 -4.11
C GLY A 132 -1.89 13.64 -3.20
N TYR A 133 -2.81 13.20 -2.34
CA TYR A 133 -2.63 12.04 -1.48
C TYR A 133 -3.04 10.76 -2.21
N HIS A 134 -2.22 9.72 -2.06
CA HIS A 134 -2.36 8.41 -2.70
C HIS A 134 -2.14 7.28 -1.72
N HIS A 135 -2.80 6.14 -1.96
CA HIS A 135 -2.64 4.94 -1.17
C HIS A 135 -1.30 4.26 -1.42
N ASN A 136 -0.61 3.88 -0.36
CA ASN A 136 0.50 2.95 -0.43
C ASN A 136 -0.03 1.51 -0.58
N TYR A 137 -0.06 1.01 -1.81
CA TYR A 137 -0.53 -0.34 -2.09
C TYR A 137 0.38 -1.46 -1.52
N LEU A 138 1.58 -1.16 -1.03
CA LEU A 138 2.41 -2.12 -0.29
C LEU A 138 1.98 -2.31 1.16
N SER A 139 1.35 -1.30 1.75
CA SER A 139 0.83 -1.40 3.12
C SER A 139 -0.55 -2.05 3.16
N ASN A 140 -0.98 -2.65 2.05
CA ASN A 140 -2.37 -3.05 1.83
C ASN A 140 -3.33 -1.86 2.04
N CYS A 141 -2.96 -0.70 1.49
CA CYS A 141 -3.74 0.54 1.47
C CYS A 141 -3.97 1.18 2.86
N ARG A 142 -3.17 0.80 3.86
CA ARG A 142 -3.23 1.34 5.24
C ARG A 142 -2.42 2.60 5.45
N GLU A 143 -1.53 2.91 4.52
CA GLU A 143 -0.64 4.06 4.56
C GLU A 143 -0.86 4.90 3.31
N TYR A 144 -0.44 6.15 3.39
CA TYR A 144 -0.63 7.14 2.35
C TYR A 144 0.67 7.88 2.09
N PHE A 145 0.84 8.36 0.86
CA PHE A 145 1.91 9.28 0.50
C PHE A 145 1.34 10.45 -0.30
N TYR A 146 2.06 11.56 -0.32
CA TYR A 146 1.69 12.73 -1.10
C TYR A 146 2.60 12.86 -2.31
N CYS A 147 2.03 13.06 -3.49
CA CYS A 147 2.76 13.44 -4.69
C CYS A 147 2.68 14.94 -4.91
N PHE A 148 3.81 15.55 -5.21
CA PHE A 148 3.91 16.94 -5.66
C PHE A 148 4.72 16.97 -6.96
N GLU A 149 4.48 17.97 -7.81
CA GLU A 149 5.18 18.08 -9.09
C GLU A 149 6.70 18.18 -8.86
N ASN A 150 7.43 17.27 -9.50
CA ASN A 150 8.89 17.12 -9.56
C ASN A 150 9.59 16.14 -8.60
N GLU A 151 8.94 15.37 -7.72
CA GLU A 151 9.57 14.19 -7.05
C GLU A 151 8.59 13.02 -6.80
#